data_AF-A0A926Y681-F1
#
_entry.id   AF-A0A926Y681-F1
#
_cell.length_a   1.000
_cell.length_b   1.000
_cell.length_c   1.000
_cell.angle_alpha   90.00
_cell.angle_beta   90.00
_cell.angle_gamma   90.00
#
_symmetry.space_group_name_H-M   'P 1'
#
loop_
_entity.id
_entity.type
_entity.pdbx_description
1 polymer ?
#
loop_
_entity_poly.entity_id
_entity_poly.type
_entity_poly.pdbx_seq_one_letter_code
_entity_poly.pdbx_strand_id
1 'polypeptide(L)'
;MRAKQKAPDCSAPDGGVEDQELLWMWLHAKSDRTRAVYREEAQKFLVWINKPLKAATLVDLYRYVDSRGDLAPATKARIVNTLKSLFRFAHEAGYCPVNVALKLKPPKVRNRLAERLLTQQDVVRLIENATSSRNRVLLLLAYTTGLRVSEICGLKWRDLVAKEGGGQLVVRGKGGKTRYIMLPTPVWMAVERLRGTASASDPVFTSRKKGGHLSRSMVMRIVRAAALKAGIDAPVSPHWLRHAHASHALERGAPLHLVQHTLGHSQIQSVAVYLHVQPMDSSVRFLIGVVSDEQINQVEGNEVTEAIAPITVEVLPSSPIPKLLESRSDQDIEFLNQGMSFSL
;
A
#
# COMPACT_ATOMS: atom_id res chain seq x y z
N MET A 1 -34.13 13.46 -54.00
CA MET A 1 -32.78 14.08 -53.99
C MET A 1 -32.30 14.24 -52.55
N ARG A 2 -31.41 13.37 -52.07
CA ARG A 2 -30.74 13.50 -50.77
C ARG A 2 -29.23 13.47 -51.02
N ALA A 3 -28.56 14.59 -50.77
CA ALA A 3 -27.13 14.74 -50.93
C ALA A 3 -26.38 13.81 -49.96
N LYS A 4 -25.48 12.97 -50.49
CA LYS A 4 -24.51 12.24 -49.68
C LYS A 4 -23.42 13.22 -49.23
N GLN A 5 -23.39 13.55 -47.94
CA GLN A 5 -22.24 14.20 -47.33
C GLN A 5 -21.07 13.20 -47.29
N LYS A 6 -19.97 13.59 -47.92
CA LYS A 6 -18.70 12.86 -47.98
C LYS A 6 -18.08 12.85 -46.58
N ALA A 7 -17.71 11.67 -46.07
CA ALA A 7 -16.98 11.52 -44.82
C ALA A 7 -15.64 12.28 -44.88
N PRO A 8 -15.19 12.90 -43.77
CA PRO A 8 -13.89 13.55 -43.74
C PRO A 8 -12.78 12.50 -43.88
N ASP A 9 -11.79 12.85 -44.71
CA ASP A 9 -10.61 12.07 -45.01
C ASP A 9 -9.75 11.89 -43.75
N CYS A 10 -9.60 10.64 -43.29
CA CYS A 10 -8.73 10.26 -42.17
C CYS A 10 -7.29 10.07 -42.67
N SER A 11 -6.65 11.12 -43.16
CA SER A 11 -5.19 11.17 -43.23
C SER A 11 -4.68 11.57 -41.84
N ALA A 12 -4.14 10.60 -41.09
CA ALA A 12 -3.50 10.87 -39.81
C ALA A 12 -2.34 11.86 -40.05
N PRO A 13 -2.28 12.99 -39.33
CA PRO A 13 -1.16 13.92 -39.47
C PRO A 13 0.15 13.20 -39.10
N ASP A 14 1.22 13.51 -39.81
CA ASP A 14 2.57 12.93 -39.73
C ASP A 14 3.13 12.79 -38.29
N GLY A 15 2.61 13.57 -37.34
CA GLY A 15 2.96 13.47 -35.90
C GLY A 15 2.42 12.23 -35.17
N GLY A 16 1.54 11.44 -35.79
CA GLY A 16 0.95 10.25 -35.17
C GLY A 16 1.95 9.12 -34.89
N VAL A 17 3.02 8.99 -35.68
CA VAL A 17 4.06 7.96 -35.48
C VAL A 17 5.06 8.41 -34.40
N GLU A 18 5.52 9.66 -34.47
CA GLU A 18 6.45 10.25 -33.51
C GLU A 18 5.89 10.24 -32.07
N ASP A 19 4.61 10.58 -31.91
CA ASP A 19 3.94 10.56 -30.60
C ASP A 19 3.93 9.15 -29.98
N GLN A 20 3.76 8.10 -30.80
CA GLN A 20 3.72 6.71 -30.31
C GLN A 20 5.09 6.22 -29.86
N GLU A 21 6.16 6.61 -30.58
CA GLU A 21 7.53 6.30 -30.18
C GLU A 21 7.87 6.98 -28.85
N LEU A 22 7.54 8.26 -28.70
CA LEU A 22 7.73 8.99 -27.45
C LEU A 22 6.96 8.34 -26.29
N LEU A 23 5.70 7.97 -26.51
CA LEU A 23 4.90 7.26 -25.51
C LEU A 23 5.52 5.92 -25.14
N TRP A 24 6.04 5.17 -26.10
CA TRP A 24 6.74 3.92 -25.84
C TRP A 24 7.96 4.15 -24.94
N MET A 25 8.81 5.12 -25.27
CA MET A 25 10.00 5.47 -24.48
C MET A 25 9.63 5.90 -23.06
N TRP A 26 8.65 6.80 -22.93
CA TRP A 26 8.16 7.30 -21.64
C TRP A 26 7.67 6.18 -20.72
N LEU A 27 6.97 5.20 -21.29
CA LEU A 27 6.38 4.09 -20.55
C LEU A 27 7.39 2.99 -20.26
N HIS A 28 8.48 2.86 -21.04
CA HIS A 28 9.44 1.76 -20.89
C HIS A 28 10.02 1.68 -19.47
N ALA A 29 10.35 2.82 -18.87
CA ALA A 29 10.95 2.89 -17.53
C ALA A 29 9.94 2.74 -16.37
N LYS A 30 8.64 2.52 -16.62
CA LYS A 30 7.60 2.47 -15.58
C LYS A 30 7.25 1.02 -15.21
N SER A 31 6.72 0.78 -14.00
CA SER A 31 6.19 -0.55 -13.65
C SER A 31 4.93 -0.88 -14.45
N ASP A 32 4.66 -2.15 -14.75
CA ASP A 32 3.56 -2.57 -15.64
C ASP A 32 2.18 -1.99 -15.29
N ARG A 33 1.85 -1.92 -14.00
CA ARG A 33 0.59 -1.29 -13.55
C ARG A 33 0.53 0.19 -13.88
N THR A 34 1.63 0.91 -13.66
CA THR A 34 1.75 2.33 -14.01
C THR A 34 1.72 2.50 -15.53
N ARG A 35 2.40 1.62 -16.28
CA ARG A 35 2.41 1.63 -17.75
C ARG A 35 1.01 1.51 -18.33
N ALA A 36 0.23 0.54 -17.85
CA ALA A 36 -1.14 0.32 -18.34
C ALA A 36 -2.03 1.56 -18.11
N VAL A 37 -2.03 2.09 -16.89
CA VAL A 37 -2.84 3.28 -16.54
C VAL A 37 -2.37 4.52 -17.30
N TYR A 38 -1.06 4.75 -17.39
CA TYR A 38 -0.52 5.94 -18.06
C TYR A 38 -0.73 5.89 -19.57
N ARG A 39 -0.57 4.70 -20.18
CA ARG A 39 -0.85 4.48 -21.60
C ARG A 39 -2.30 4.79 -21.94
N GLU A 40 -3.23 4.20 -21.20
CA GLU A 40 -4.66 4.38 -21.44
C GLU A 40 -5.06 5.86 -21.36
N GLU A 41 -4.60 6.58 -20.33
CA GLU A 41 -4.94 8.01 -20.19
C GLU A 41 -4.25 8.89 -21.24
N ALA A 42 -3.00 8.58 -21.62
CA ALA A 42 -2.29 9.31 -22.67
C ALA A 42 -2.95 9.12 -24.04
N GLN A 43 -3.35 7.89 -24.38
CA GLN A 43 -4.08 7.60 -25.61
C GLN A 43 -5.43 8.33 -25.65
N LYS A 44 -6.19 8.29 -24.55
CA LYS A 44 -7.46 9.04 -24.43
C LYS A 44 -7.25 10.54 -24.60
N PHE A 45 -6.17 11.09 -24.07
CA PHE A 45 -5.83 12.50 -24.23
C PHE A 45 -5.52 12.85 -25.69
N LEU A 46 -4.63 12.09 -26.35
CA LEU A 46 -4.25 12.32 -27.75
C LEU A 46 -5.46 12.24 -28.69
N VAL A 47 -6.31 11.23 -28.52
CA VAL A 47 -7.55 11.09 -29.31
C VAL A 47 -8.49 12.27 -29.06
N TRP A 48 -8.58 12.77 -27.83
CA TRP A 48 -9.48 13.87 -27.49
C TRP A 48 -9.00 15.23 -28.02
N ILE A 49 -7.70 15.53 -27.93
CA ILE A 49 -7.15 16.80 -28.46
C ILE A 49 -7.09 16.81 -29.99
N ASN A 50 -7.06 15.62 -30.61
CA ASN A 50 -6.98 15.41 -32.06
C ASN A 50 -5.90 16.25 -32.76
N LYS A 51 -4.72 16.30 -32.14
CA LYS A 51 -3.55 17.03 -32.64
C LYS A 51 -2.27 16.41 -32.07
N PRO A 52 -1.10 16.60 -32.70
CA PRO A 52 0.13 16.03 -32.20
C PRO A 52 0.48 16.59 -30.82
N LEU A 53 1.16 15.80 -29.98
CA LEU A 53 1.46 16.16 -28.59
C LEU A 53 2.23 17.48 -28.49
N LYS A 54 3.14 17.73 -29.44
CA LYS A 54 3.92 18.98 -29.56
C LYS A 54 3.06 20.24 -29.78
N ALA A 55 1.84 20.10 -30.30
CA ALA A 55 0.89 21.20 -30.52
C ALA A 55 -0.13 21.38 -29.37
N ALA A 56 0.00 20.59 -28.29
CA ALA A 56 -0.86 20.74 -27.12
C ALA A 56 -0.51 22.01 -26.34
N THR A 57 -1.55 22.73 -25.90
CA THR A 57 -1.45 23.96 -25.11
C THR A 57 -1.98 23.73 -23.70
N LEU A 58 -1.66 24.64 -22.78
CA LEU A 58 -2.20 24.60 -21.42
C LEU A 58 -3.74 24.60 -21.40
N VAL A 59 -4.39 25.29 -22.36
CA VAL A 59 -5.86 25.34 -22.48
C VAL A 59 -6.42 23.96 -22.80
N ASP A 60 -5.77 23.19 -23.68
CA ASP A 60 -6.22 21.83 -24.01
C ASP A 60 -6.13 20.90 -22.80
N LEU A 61 -5.09 21.05 -21.99
CA LEU A 61 -4.91 20.28 -20.77
C LEU A 61 -6.04 20.55 -19.77
N TYR A 62 -6.39 21.83 -19.56
CA TYR A 62 -7.52 22.19 -18.70
C TYR A 62 -8.85 21.66 -19.26
N ARG A 63 -9.14 21.90 -20.55
CA ARG A 63 -10.38 21.42 -21.18
C ARG A 63 -10.50 19.90 -21.18
N TYR A 64 -9.39 19.18 -21.34
CA TYR A 64 -9.39 17.72 -21.23
C TYR A 64 -9.71 17.26 -19.81
N VAL A 65 -9.19 17.91 -18.77
CA VAL A 65 -9.51 17.58 -17.38
C VAL A 65 -10.97 17.93 -17.06
N ASP A 66 -11.48 19.06 -17.58
CA ASP A 66 -12.85 19.51 -17.38
C ASP A 66 -13.88 18.65 -18.12
N SER A 67 -13.54 18.13 -19.31
CA SER A 67 -14.38 17.15 -20.04
C SER A 67 -14.59 15.84 -19.28
N ARG A 68 -13.83 15.62 -18.20
CA ARG A 68 -13.99 14.53 -17.24
C ARG A 68 -14.81 14.92 -16.02
N GLY A 69 -15.78 15.83 -16.21
CA GLY A 69 -16.62 16.45 -15.18
C GLY A 69 -17.11 15.49 -14.08
N ASP A 70 -17.59 14.33 -14.47
CA ASP A 70 -18.21 13.33 -13.58
C ASP A 70 -17.22 12.51 -12.74
N LEU A 71 -15.91 12.63 -12.99
CA LEU A 71 -14.91 11.86 -12.27
C LEU A 71 -14.64 12.42 -10.87
N ALA A 72 -14.44 11.51 -9.92
CA ALA A 72 -14.04 11.85 -8.56
C ALA A 72 -12.74 12.70 -8.54
N PRO A 73 -12.58 13.64 -7.58
CA PRO A 73 -11.40 14.51 -7.49
C PRO A 73 -10.06 13.77 -7.49
N ALA A 74 -9.99 12.60 -6.83
CA ALA A 74 -8.79 11.76 -6.83
C ALA A 74 -8.42 11.22 -8.22
N THR A 75 -9.42 10.87 -9.04
CA THR A 75 -9.22 10.43 -10.41
C THR A 75 -8.77 11.59 -11.29
N LYS A 76 -9.37 12.78 -11.14
CA LYS A 76 -8.91 14.00 -11.84
C LYS A 76 -7.47 14.36 -11.47
N ALA A 77 -7.11 14.29 -10.20
CA ALA A 77 -5.73 14.49 -9.74
C ALA A 77 -4.75 13.47 -10.36
N ARG A 78 -5.16 12.20 -10.51
CA ARG A 78 -4.37 11.19 -11.20
C ARG A 78 -4.16 11.54 -12.67
N ILE A 79 -5.21 11.94 -13.40
CA ILE A 79 -5.12 12.36 -14.80
C ILE A 79 -4.13 13.52 -14.94
N VAL A 80 -4.27 14.56 -14.11
CA VAL A 80 -3.35 15.70 -14.08
C VAL A 80 -1.90 15.24 -13.87
N ASN A 81 -1.65 14.37 -12.90
CA ASN A 81 -0.30 13.86 -12.64
C ASN A 81 0.25 13.01 -13.79
N THR A 82 -0.59 12.23 -14.47
CA THR A 82 -0.20 11.50 -15.68
C THR A 82 0.23 12.47 -16.78
N LEU A 83 -0.56 13.51 -17.06
CA LEU A 83 -0.23 14.53 -18.06
C LEU A 83 1.05 15.30 -17.70
N LYS A 84 1.21 15.71 -16.44
CA LYS A 84 2.45 16.34 -15.96
C LYS A 84 3.67 15.42 -16.17
N SER A 85 3.53 14.13 -15.88
CA SER A 85 4.58 13.13 -16.10
C SER A 85 4.90 12.92 -17.59
N LEU A 86 3.90 13.01 -18.47
CA LEU A 86 4.08 12.90 -19.92
C LEU A 86 4.81 14.13 -20.48
N PHE A 87 4.28 15.33 -20.25
CA PHE A 87 4.85 16.57 -20.77
C PHE A 87 6.21 16.92 -20.16
N ARG A 88 6.48 16.49 -18.92
CA ARG A 88 7.84 16.55 -18.36
C ARG A 88 8.82 15.71 -19.18
N PHE A 89 8.48 14.46 -19.44
CA PHE A 89 9.34 13.57 -20.23
C PHE A 89 9.49 14.06 -21.68
N ALA A 90 8.39 14.48 -22.31
CA ALA A 90 8.41 15.02 -23.67
C ALA A 90 9.34 16.25 -23.78
N HIS A 91 9.37 17.10 -22.76
CA HIS A 91 10.27 18.24 -22.72
C HIS A 91 11.73 17.83 -22.46
N GLU A 92 11.97 16.96 -21.47
CA GLU A 92 13.33 16.45 -21.15
C GLU A 92 13.94 15.67 -22.33
N ALA A 93 13.12 15.01 -23.14
CA ALA A 93 13.54 14.31 -24.36
C ALA A 93 13.70 15.23 -25.59
N GLY A 94 13.48 16.54 -25.45
CA GLY A 94 13.56 17.51 -26.55
C GLY A 94 12.39 17.47 -27.54
N TYR A 95 11.38 16.61 -27.32
CA TYR A 95 10.21 16.48 -28.19
C TYR A 95 9.27 17.68 -28.12
N CYS A 96 9.07 18.22 -26.91
CA CYS A 96 8.32 19.45 -26.70
C CYS A 96 9.28 20.59 -26.30
N PRO A 97 9.27 21.74 -27.00
CA PRO A 97 10.15 22.85 -26.65
C PRO A 97 9.84 23.44 -25.26
N VAL A 98 8.59 23.34 -24.81
CA VAL A 98 8.13 23.83 -23.50
C VAL A 98 7.23 22.79 -22.83
N ASN A 99 7.39 22.62 -21.52
CA ASN A 99 6.47 21.83 -20.71
C ASN A 99 5.18 22.61 -20.38
N VAL A 100 4.15 22.46 -21.22
CA VAL A 100 2.84 23.12 -21.02
C VAL A 100 2.08 22.65 -19.78
N ALA A 101 2.41 21.47 -19.23
CA ALA A 101 1.75 20.93 -18.03
C ALA A 101 2.29 21.50 -16.71
N LEU A 102 3.33 22.34 -16.75
CA LEU A 102 3.96 22.90 -15.55
C LEU A 102 2.94 23.62 -14.66
N LYS A 103 2.07 24.43 -15.27
CA LYS A 103 1.03 25.22 -14.58
C LYS A 103 -0.30 24.49 -14.37
N LEU A 104 -0.44 23.25 -14.85
CA LEU A 104 -1.63 22.43 -14.59
C LEU A 104 -1.67 22.02 -13.11
N LYS A 105 -2.72 22.44 -12.39
CA LYS A 105 -2.89 22.15 -10.96
C LYS A 105 -3.91 21.02 -10.75
N PRO A 106 -3.58 19.97 -9.97
CA PRO A 106 -4.56 18.95 -9.62
C PRO A 106 -5.63 19.55 -8.68
N PRO A 107 -6.88 19.08 -8.74
CA PRO A 107 -7.90 19.49 -7.78
C PRO A 107 -7.48 19.09 -6.36
N LYS A 108 -7.86 19.91 -5.37
CA LYS A 108 -7.64 19.58 -3.95
C LYS A 108 -8.44 18.33 -3.61
N VAL A 109 -7.76 17.24 -3.30
CA VAL A 109 -8.39 16.01 -2.80
C VAL A 109 -8.44 16.11 -1.28
N ARG A 110 -9.64 16.12 -0.69
CA ARG A 110 -9.81 16.14 0.77
C ARG A 110 -9.09 14.93 1.38
N ASN A 111 -8.21 15.19 2.34
CA ASN A 111 -7.52 14.13 3.07
C ASN A 111 -8.49 13.48 4.06
N ARG A 112 -9.04 12.31 3.69
CA ARG A 112 -9.98 11.55 4.51
C ARG A 112 -9.29 10.49 5.37
N LEU A 113 -8.01 10.65 5.72
CA LEU A 113 -7.28 9.63 6.49
C LEU A 113 -7.92 9.36 7.86
N ALA A 114 -8.45 10.39 8.53
CA ALA A 114 -9.12 10.25 9.83
C ALA A 114 -10.43 9.43 9.73
N GLU A 115 -11.12 9.47 8.59
CA GLU A 115 -12.37 8.72 8.35
C GLU A 115 -12.12 7.21 8.11
N ARG A 116 -10.87 6.73 8.22
CA ARG A 116 -10.45 5.34 7.87
C ARG A 116 -9.98 4.51 9.06
N LEU A 117 -10.24 4.95 10.28
CA LEU A 117 -9.80 4.27 11.49
C LEU A 117 -10.85 3.25 11.92
N LEU A 118 -10.43 1.98 11.97
CA LEU A 118 -11.20 0.93 12.63
C LEU A 118 -10.76 0.91 14.09
N THR A 119 -11.71 0.88 15.02
CA THR A 119 -11.38 0.64 16.43
C THR A 119 -10.92 -0.81 16.62
N GLN A 120 -10.29 -1.13 17.76
CA GLN A 120 -9.96 -2.51 18.11
C GLN A 120 -11.21 -3.41 18.11
N GLN A 121 -12.34 -2.91 18.62
CA GLN A 121 -13.62 -3.61 18.62
C GLN A 121 -14.15 -3.86 17.19
N ASP A 122 -14.01 -2.90 16.28
CA ASP A 122 -14.39 -3.11 14.87
C ASP A 122 -13.56 -4.20 14.20
N VAL A 123 -12.26 -4.24 14.48
CA VAL A 123 -11.37 -5.28 13.95
C VAL A 123 -11.79 -6.65 14.45
N VAL A 124 -12.06 -6.77 15.75
CA VAL A 124 -12.54 -8.02 16.37
C VAL A 124 -13.83 -8.47 15.71
N ARG A 125 -14.85 -7.61 15.67
CA ARG A 125 -16.14 -7.93 15.03
C ARG A 125 -15.98 -8.34 13.57
N LEU A 126 -15.05 -7.72 12.85
CA LEU A 126 -14.76 -8.03 11.45
C LEU A 126 -14.12 -9.42 11.28
N ILE A 127 -13.21 -9.82 12.18
CA ILE A 127 -12.59 -11.16 12.20
C ILE A 127 -13.63 -12.22 12.59
N GLU A 128 -14.47 -11.93 13.58
CA GLU A 128 -15.52 -12.83 14.04
C GLU A 128 -16.58 -13.07 12.97
N ASN A 129 -16.99 -12.04 12.24
CA ASN A 129 -18.03 -12.12 11.22
C ASN A 129 -17.51 -12.54 9.82
N ALA A 130 -16.27 -13.06 9.76
CA ALA A 130 -15.72 -13.61 8.53
C ALA A 130 -16.58 -14.78 8.01
N THR A 131 -16.74 -14.86 6.69
CA THR A 131 -17.66 -15.84 6.07
C THR A 131 -17.14 -17.28 6.01
N SER A 132 -15.89 -17.53 6.41
CA SER A 132 -15.31 -18.87 6.53
C SER A 132 -14.03 -18.83 7.38
N SER A 133 -13.57 -19.99 7.86
CA SER A 133 -12.33 -20.11 8.64
C SER A 133 -11.10 -19.56 7.90
N ARG A 134 -10.96 -19.88 6.59
CA ARG A 134 -9.91 -19.30 5.73
C ARG A 134 -9.98 -17.77 5.71
N ASN A 135 -11.18 -17.21 5.58
CA ASN A 135 -11.37 -15.76 5.54
C ASN A 135 -11.10 -15.11 6.90
N ARG A 136 -11.43 -15.78 8.01
CA ARG A 136 -11.08 -15.33 9.37
C ARG A 136 -9.57 -15.21 9.53
N VAL A 137 -8.82 -16.24 9.18
CA VAL A 137 -7.35 -16.24 9.21
C VAL A 137 -6.77 -15.19 8.26
N LEU A 138 -7.38 -14.97 7.08
CA LEU A 138 -6.98 -13.91 6.16
C LEU A 138 -7.08 -12.53 6.81
N LEU A 139 -8.19 -12.25 7.49
CA LEU A 139 -8.44 -10.96 8.15
C LEU A 139 -7.55 -10.78 9.37
N LEU A 140 -7.37 -11.85 10.17
CA LEU A 140 -6.43 -11.90 11.28
C LEU A 140 -5.01 -11.59 10.82
N LEU A 141 -4.53 -12.26 9.77
CA LEU A 141 -3.19 -12.05 9.25
C LEU A 141 -3.05 -10.64 8.66
N ALA A 142 -4.05 -10.15 7.91
CA ALA A 142 -4.05 -8.81 7.34
C ALA A 142 -3.93 -7.72 8.41
N TYR A 143 -4.63 -7.88 9.52
CA TYR A 143 -4.58 -6.98 10.67
C TYR A 143 -3.24 -7.11 11.42
N THR A 144 -2.88 -8.31 11.86
CA THR A 144 -1.74 -8.51 12.76
C THR A 144 -0.39 -8.19 12.13
N THR A 145 -0.26 -8.37 10.80
CA THR A 145 1.01 -8.14 10.08
C THR A 145 1.03 -6.84 9.29
N GLY A 146 -0.13 -6.19 9.14
CA GLY A 146 -0.31 -5.00 8.32
C GLY A 146 0.11 -5.18 6.86
N LEU A 147 0.11 -6.39 6.29
CA LEU A 147 0.53 -6.63 4.90
C LEU A 147 -0.29 -5.85 3.88
N ARG A 148 0.32 -5.51 2.74
CA ARG A 148 -0.44 -4.99 1.59
C ARG A 148 -1.31 -6.10 1.01
N VAL A 149 -2.48 -5.76 0.48
CA VAL A 149 -3.38 -6.75 -0.16
C VAL A 149 -2.69 -7.58 -1.25
N SER A 150 -1.75 -6.99 -1.99
CA SER A 150 -0.98 -7.71 -3.01
C SER A 150 0.02 -8.71 -2.41
N GLU A 151 0.58 -8.40 -1.23
CA GLU A 151 1.50 -9.29 -0.51
C GLU A 151 0.71 -10.48 0.07
N ILE A 152 -0.45 -10.22 0.68
CA ILE A 152 -1.37 -11.28 1.18
C ILE A 152 -1.81 -12.22 0.05
N CYS A 153 -2.25 -11.65 -1.09
CA CYS A 153 -2.68 -12.45 -2.24
C CYS A 153 -1.53 -13.28 -2.85
N GLY A 154 -0.30 -12.81 -2.75
CA GLY A 154 0.87 -13.48 -3.33
C GLY A 154 1.56 -14.46 -2.38
N LEU A 155 1.06 -14.60 -1.15
CA LEU A 155 1.72 -15.37 -0.10
C LEU A 155 1.68 -16.88 -0.40
N LYS A 156 2.83 -17.55 -0.30
CA LYS A 156 2.97 -18.99 -0.47
C LYS A 156 3.46 -19.66 0.81
N TRP A 157 3.23 -20.96 0.92
CA TRP A 157 3.62 -21.73 2.09
C TRP A 157 5.13 -21.74 2.38
N ARG A 158 5.97 -21.64 1.35
CA ARG A 158 7.43 -21.48 1.49
C ARG A 158 7.86 -20.15 2.13
N ASP A 159 6.98 -19.15 2.13
CA ASP A 159 7.27 -17.85 2.72
C ASP A 159 7.01 -17.84 4.24
N LEU A 160 6.48 -18.94 4.79
CA LEU A 160 6.18 -19.17 6.19
C LEU A 160 7.12 -20.23 6.76
N VAL A 161 7.92 -19.86 7.76
CA VAL A 161 8.94 -20.72 8.37
C VAL A 161 8.67 -20.84 9.86
N ALA A 162 8.58 -22.05 10.38
CA ALA A 162 8.43 -22.28 11.82
C ALA A 162 9.66 -21.76 12.59
N LYS A 163 9.43 -21.15 13.75
CA LYS A 163 10.47 -20.64 14.65
C LYS A 163 10.06 -20.90 16.10
N GLU A 164 11.01 -20.82 17.01
CA GLU A 164 10.70 -20.85 18.44
C GLU A 164 9.74 -19.69 18.79
N GLY A 165 8.68 -19.97 19.55
CA GLY A 165 7.65 -18.99 19.88
C GLY A 165 6.66 -18.64 18.76
N GLY A 166 6.59 -19.43 17.68
CA GLY A 166 5.58 -19.32 16.64
C GLY A 166 6.13 -19.55 15.23
N GLY A 167 6.18 -18.49 14.41
CA GLY A 167 6.79 -18.58 13.09
C GLY A 167 7.20 -17.24 12.50
N GLN A 168 7.77 -17.30 11.31
CA GLN A 168 8.31 -16.15 10.60
C GLN A 168 7.74 -16.10 9.19
N LEU A 169 7.27 -14.91 8.83
CA LEU A 169 6.79 -14.59 7.50
C LEU A 169 7.84 -13.79 6.73
N VAL A 170 8.19 -14.26 5.52
CA VAL A 170 9.11 -13.61 4.60
C VAL A 170 8.33 -12.83 3.55
N VAL A 171 8.44 -11.49 3.55
CA VAL A 171 7.72 -10.63 2.62
C VAL A 171 8.67 -10.02 1.61
N ARG A 172 8.45 -10.33 0.33
CA ARG A 172 9.23 -9.78 -0.79
C ARG A 172 8.54 -8.54 -1.35
N GLY A 173 9.13 -7.38 -1.13
CA GLY A 173 8.63 -6.08 -1.58
C GLY A 173 9.06 -5.70 -3.00
N LYS A 174 8.66 -4.50 -3.43
CA LYS A 174 9.07 -3.91 -4.72
C LYS A 174 10.57 -3.62 -4.72
N GLY A 175 11.28 -3.99 -5.79
CA GLY A 175 12.71 -3.73 -5.95
C GLY A 175 13.61 -4.74 -5.20
N GLY A 176 13.14 -5.96 -4.94
CA GLY A 176 13.94 -7.03 -4.33
C GLY A 176 14.15 -6.90 -2.82
N LYS A 177 13.63 -5.84 -2.18
CA LYS A 177 13.71 -5.66 -0.72
C LYS A 177 12.88 -6.72 -0.01
N THR A 178 13.53 -7.54 0.81
CA THR A 178 12.87 -8.54 1.65
C THR A 178 12.77 -8.02 3.09
N ARG A 179 11.66 -8.30 3.76
CA ARG A 179 11.49 -8.05 5.19
C ARG A 179 10.90 -9.27 5.88
N TYR A 180 11.21 -9.42 7.16
CA TYR A 180 10.77 -10.52 7.99
C TYR A 180 9.76 -10.02 9.03
N ILE A 181 8.71 -10.80 9.26
CA ILE A 181 7.64 -10.49 10.22
C ILE A 181 7.49 -11.71 11.11
N MET A 182 7.80 -11.57 12.40
CA MET A 182 7.55 -12.64 13.37
C MET A 182 6.05 -12.73 13.67
N LEU A 183 5.54 -13.94 13.65
CA LEU A 183 4.16 -14.31 13.95
C LEU A 183 4.13 -14.99 15.32
N PRO A 184 3.45 -14.40 16.32
CA PRO A 184 3.24 -15.04 17.61
C PRO A 184 2.52 -16.39 17.45
N THR A 185 2.78 -17.32 18.37
CA THR A 185 2.20 -18.69 18.36
C THR A 185 0.71 -18.74 17.99
N PRO A 186 -0.20 -17.93 18.57
CA PRO A 186 -1.62 -18.02 18.23
C PRO A 186 -1.90 -17.70 16.75
N VAL A 187 -1.25 -16.67 16.21
CA VAL A 187 -1.41 -16.27 14.79
C VAL A 187 -0.77 -17.31 13.87
N TRP A 188 0.41 -17.81 14.24
CA TRP A 188 1.11 -18.86 13.50
C TRP A 188 0.25 -20.12 13.39
N MET A 189 -0.27 -20.62 14.51
CA MET A 189 -1.11 -21.81 14.53
C MET A 189 -2.38 -21.64 13.69
N ALA A 190 -3.02 -20.47 13.76
CA ALA A 190 -4.20 -20.20 12.94
C ALA A 190 -3.91 -20.23 11.44
N VAL A 191 -2.73 -19.75 11.02
CA VAL A 191 -2.28 -19.86 9.63
C VAL A 191 -1.95 -21.31 9.29
N GLU A 192 -1.15 -21.99 10.11
CA GLU A 192 -0.65 -23.33 9.86
C GLU A 192 -1.80 -24.37 9.75
N ARG A 193 -2.89 -24.18 10.49
CA ARG A 193 -4.13 -24.98 10.36
C ARG A 193 -4.73 -24.98 8.96
N LEU A 194 -4.47 -23.95 8.14
CA LEU A 194 -4.92 -23.91 6.74
C LEU A 194 -4.06 -24.74 5.78
N ARG A 195 -2.90 -25.25 6.22
CA ARG A 195 -1.93 -25.91 5.33
C ARG A 195 -2.48 -27.17 4.70
N GLY A 196 -3.14 -28.02 5.50
CA GLY A 196 -3.61 -29.34 5.02
C GLY A 196 -2.51 -30.08 4.27
N THR A 197 -2.78 -30.47 3.01
CA THR A 197 -1.84 -31.17 2.12
C THR A 197 -1.10 -30.24 1.13
N ALA A 198 -1.16 -28.92 1.33
CA ALA A 198 -0.58 -27.95 0.40
C ALA A 198 0.96 -28.04 0.37
N SER A 199 1.53 -27.97 -0.83
CA SER A 199 2.97 -27.94 -1.04
C SER A 199 3.54 -26.55 -0.71
N ALA A 200 4.87 -26.46 -0.57
CA ALA A 200 5.57 -25.21 -0.31
C ALA A 200 5.32 -24.12 -1.39
N SER A 201 5.00 -24.53 -2.63
CA SER A 201 4.80 -23.61 -3.74
C SER A 201 3.35 -23.10 -3.89
N ASP A 202 2.43 -23.73 -3.17
CA ASP A 202 1.00 -23.40 -3.19
C ASP A 202 0.71 -22.09 -2.44
N PRO A 203 -0.31 -21.35 -2.86
CA PRO A 203 -0.73 -20.13 -2.18
C PRO A 203 -1.37 -20.45 -0.82
N VAL A 204 -1.06 -19.65 0.20
CA VAL A 204 -1.66 -19.79 1.55
C VAL A 204 -3.17 -19.55 1.48
N PHE A 205 -3.59 -18.55 0.70
CA PHE A 205 -5.01 -18.27 0.48
C PHE A 205 -5.43 -18.62 -0.94
N THR A 206 -6.02 -19.80 -1.07
CA THR A 206 -6.52 -20.35 -2.34
C THR A 206 -7.85 -19.72 -2.77
N SER A 207 -8.07 -19.62 -4.08
CA SER A 207 -9.34 -19.29 -4.69
C SER A 207 -10.21 -20.55 -4.87
N ARG A 208 -11.51 -20.38 -5.11
CA ARG A 208 -12.44 -21.48 -5.44
C ARG A 208 -12.07 -22.19 -6.75
N LYS A 209 -11.37 -21.49 -7.66
CA LYS A 209 -10.79 -22.12 -8.85
C LYS A 209 -9.50 -22.84 -8.42
N LYS A 210 -9.43 -24.17 -8.64
CA LYS A 210 -8.32 -25.05 -8.20
C LYS A 210 -6.94 -24.41 -8.44
N GLY A 211 -6.10 -24.40 -7.41
CA GLY A 211 -4.69 -23.98 -7.45
C GLY A 211 -4.41 -22.48 -7.57
N GLY A 212 -5.42 -21.64 -7.83
CA GLY A 212 -5.23 -20.20 -7.97
C GLY A 212 -5.11 -19.49 -6.62
N HIS A 213 -4.30 -18.43 -6.56
CA HIS A 213 -4.28 -17.53 -5.40
C HIS A 213 -5.53 -16.62 -5.37
N LEU A 214 -5.89 -16.09 -4.21
CA LEU A 214 -6.95 -15.08 -4.12
C LEU A 214 -6.58 -13.83 -4.94
N SER A 215 -7.57 -13.26 -5.61
CA SER A 215 -7.43 -11.97 -6.27
C SER A 215 -7.67 -10.83 -5.29
N ARG A 216 -7.04 -9.67 -5.53
CA ARG A 216 -7.23 -8.46 -4.70
C ARG A 216 -8.70 -8.05 -4.62
N SER A 217 -9.43 -8.20 -5.73
CA SER A 217 -10.88 -7.94 -5.79
C SER A 217 -11.67 -8.91 -4.92
N MET A 218 -11.25 -10.17 -4.83
CA MET A 218 -11.89 -11.13 -3.92
C MET A 218 -11.61 -10.79 -2.45
N VAL A 219 -10.37 -10.42 -2.11
CA VAL A 219 -10.05 -9.97 -0.74
C VAL A 219 -10.87 -8.74 -0.35
N MET A 220 -11.04 -7.78 -1.26
CA MET A 220 -11.92 -6.63 -1.06
C MET A 220 -13.38 -7.03 -0.79
N ARG A 221 -13.90 -8.04 -1.49
CA ARG A 221 -15.25 -8.59 -1.24
C ARG A 221 -15.34 -9.29 0.11
N ILE A 222 -14.30 -10.04 0.50
CA ILE A 222 -14.24 -10.72 1.81
C ILE A 222 -14.33 -9.69 2.94
N VAL A 223 -13.53 -8.63 2.87
CA VAL A 223 -13.54 -7.55 3.88
C VAL A 223 -14.91 -6.88 3.96
N ARG A 224 -15.52 -6.53 2.81
CA ARG A 224 -16.86 -5.90 2.79
C ARG A 224 -17.95 -6.82 3.32
N ALA A 225 -17.91 -8.10 2.97
CA ALA A 225 -18.90 -9.07 3.45
C ALA A 225 -18.81 -9.24 4.97
N ALA A 226 -17.60 -9.28 5.52
CA ALA A 226 -17.39 -9.34 6.96
C ALA A 226 -17.82 -8.04 7.66
N ALA A 227 -17.48 -6.88 7.11
CA ALA A 227 -17.91 -5.58 7.64
C ALA A 227 -19.43 -5.42 7.67
N LEU A 228 -20.11 -5.83 6.59
CA LEU A 228 -21.58 -5.80 6.52
C LEU A 228 -22.21 -6.69 7.60
N LYS A 229 -21.70 -7.91 7.78
CA LYS A 229 -22.19 -8.82 8.84
C LYS A 229 -21.91 -8.30 10.25
N ALA A 230 -20.78 -7.61 10.42
CA ALA A 230 -20.39 -6.98 11.68
C ALA A 230 -21.18 -5.69 12.01
N GLY A 231 -22.07 -5.23 11.13
CA GLY A 231 -22.81 -3.97 11.32
C GLY A 231 -21.94 -2.71 11.17
N ILE A 232 -20.82 -2.78 10.46
CA ILE A 232 -19.91 -1.66 10.27
C ILE A 232 -20.31 -0.91 8.98
N ASP A 233 -21.04 0.20 9.14
CA ASP A 233 -21.57 1.03 8.03
C ASP A 233 -20.51 1.99 7.46
N ALA A 234 -19.36 1.43 7.08
CA ALA A 234 -18.25 2.17 6.48
C ALA A 234 -17.69 1.43 5.27
N PRO A 235 -17.08 2.12 4.28
CA PRO A 235 -16.47 1.49 3.11
C PRO A 235 -15.13 0.83 3.46
N VAL A 236 -15.14 -0.10 4.42
CA VAL A 236 -13.97 -0.79 4.96
C VAL A 236 -13.23 -1.52 3.84
N SER A 237 -11.90 -1.44 3.86
CA SER A 237 -11.04 -2.06 2.86
C SER A 237 -9.80 -2.69 3.50
N PRO A 238 -9.05 -3.55 2.79
CA PRO A 238 -7.81 -4.14 3.34
C PRO A 238 -6.80 -3.08 3.80
N HIS A 239 -6.83 -1.88 3.22
CA HIS A 239 -5.96 -0.78 3.63
C HIS A 239 -6.30 -0.22 5.02
N TRP A 240 -7.56 -0.33 5.45
CA TRP A 240 -7.99 0.10 6.78
C TRP A 240 -7.46 -0.85 7.86
N LEU A 241 -7.45 -2.16 7.61
CA LEU A 241 -6.82 -3.14 8.51
C LEU A 241 -5.33 -2.87 8.70
N ARG A 242 -4.63 -2.50 7.61
CA ARG A 242 -3.23 -2.07 7.69
C ARG A 242 -3.04 -0.76 8.47
N HIS A 243 -3.98 0.18 8.38
CA HIS A 243 -3.93 1.39 9.20
C HIS A 243 -4.21 1.08 10.66
N ALA A 244 -5.17 0.20 10.95
CA ALA A 244 -5.49 -0.26 12.28
C ALA A 244 -4.27 -0.95 12.92
N HIS A 245 -3.54 -1.80 12.17
CA HIS A 245 -2.25 -2.36 12.61
C HIS A 245 -1.31 -1.26 13.12
N ALA A 246 -1.06 -0.26 12.27
CA ALA A 246 -0.10 0.80 12.56
C ALA A 246 -0.52 1.61 13.79
N SER A 247 -1.79 2.02 13.83
CA SER A 247 -2.32 2.90 14.87
C SER A 247 -2.40 2.17 16.21
N HIS A 248 -2.99 0.98 16.23
CA HIS A 248 -3.14 0.21 17.47
C HIS A 248 -1.79 -0.27 18.02
N ALA A 249 -0.82 -0.61 17.16
CA ALA A 249 0.52 -0.98 17.63
C ALA A 249 1.20 0.21 18.32
N LEU A 250 1.13 1.42 17.73
CA LEU A 250 1.67 2.64 18.33
C LEU A 250 0.96 3.00 19.63
N GLU A 251 -0.37 2.91 19.68
CA GLU A 251 -1.18 3.13 20.88
C GLU A 251 -0.80 2.18 22.03
N ARG A 252 -0.39 0.95 21.69
CA ARG A 252 0.08 -0.06 22.65
C ARG A 252 1.58 0.03 22.95
N GLY A 253 2.22 1.14 22.57
CA GLY A 253 3.62 1.42 22.92
C GLY A 253 4.66 0.82 21.98
N ALA A 254 4.27 0.30 20.81
CA ALA A 254 5.24 -0.20 19.84
C ALA A 254 6.16 0.94 19.35
N PRO A 255 7.49 0.74 19.33
CA PRO A 255 8.38 1.74 18.77
C PRO A 255 8.06 2.02 17.29
N LEU A 256 8.05 3.30 16.90
CA LEU A 256 7.69 3.72 15.54
C LEU A 256 8.54 3.03 14.46
N HIS A 257 9.84 2.88 14.70
CA HIS A 257 10.75 2.23 13.77
C HIS A 257 10.38 0.75 13.52
N LEU A 258 9.89 0.05 14.56
CA LEU A 258 9.46 -1.34 14.47
C LEU A 258 8.17 -1.47 13.66
N VAL A 259 7.21 -0.57 13.88
CA VAL A 259 5.98 -0.49 13.08
C VAL A 259 6.32 -0.21 11.60
N GLN A 260 7.24 0.70 11.34
CA GLN A 260 7.70 1.01 9.98
C GLN A 260 8.39 -0.18 9.30
N HIS A 261 9.22 -0.91 10.04
CA HIS A 261 9.88 -2.13 9.56
C HIS A 261 8.85 -3.19 9.17
N THR A 262 7.91 -3.54 10.07
CA THR A 262 6.83 -4.51 9.79
C THR A 262 6.03 -4.11 8.53
N LEU A 263 5.68 -2.82 8.42
CA LEU A 263 4.91 -2.30 7.29
C LEU A 263 5.73 -2.19 5.98
N GLY A 264 7.05 -2.15 6.05
CA GLY A 264 7.93 -1.97 4.88
C GLY A 264 7.70 -0.62 4.21
N HIS A 265 7.72 0.46 4.98
CA HIS A 265 7.70 1.84 4.48
C HIS A 265 9.09 2.26 4.01
N SER A 266 9.23 2.62 2.74
CA SER A 266 10.53 2.91 2.11
C SER A 266 11.06 4.33 2.38
N GLN A 267 10.31 5.19 3.08
CA GLN A 267 10.54 6.64 3.06
C GLN A 267 11.17 7.24 4.33
N ILE A 268 11.64 6.44 5.28
CA ILE A 268 12.50 6.91 6.38
C ILE A 268 13.69 5.96 6.46
N GLN A 269 14.64 6.14 5.54
CA GLN A 269 15.96 5.50 5.61
C GLN A 269 16.98 6.34 6.41
N SER A 270 16.57 7.41 7.10
CA SER A 270 17.51 8.39 7.68
C SER A 270 17.54 8.48 9.21
N VAL A 271 16.81 7.63 9.96
CA VAL A 271 16.96 7.55 11.44
C VAL A 271 17.24 6.11 11.93
N ALA A 272 17.38 5.16 11.01
CA ALA A 272 17.72 3.76 11.32
C ALA A 272 19.15 3.58 11.90
N VAL A 273 19.95 4.65 11.98
CA VAL A 273 21.31 4.62 12.52
C VAL A 273 21.33 4.44 14.04
N TYR A 274 20.23 4.62 14.78
CA TYR A 274 20.29 4.57 16.25
C TYR A 274 19.64 3.38 16.96
N LEU A 275 18.96 2.46 16.29
CA LEU A 275 18.37 1.28 16.94
C LEU A 275 18.51 0.03 16.06
N HIS A 276 19.36 -0.91 16.49
CA HIS A 276 19.41 -2.26 15.95
C HIS A 276 18.06 -2.95 16.18
N VAL A 277 17.21 -2.96 15.15
CA VAL A 277 16.05 -3.86 15.13
C VAL A 277 16.61 -5.28 15.06
N GLN A 278 16.45 -6.05 16.14
CA GLN A 278 16.86 -7.44 16.12
C GLN A 278 15.98 -8.22 15.13
N PRO A 279 16.53 -9.21 14.39
CA PRO A 279 15.77 -10.01 13.43
C PRO A 279 14.52 -10.70 13.99
N MET A 280 14.45 -10.84 15.32
CA MET A 280 13.35 -11.49 16.04
C MET A 280 12.22 -10.54 16.44
N ASP A 281 12.28 -9.27 16.04
CA ASP A 281 11.33 -8.26 16.50
C ASP A 281 10.32 -7.83 15.41
N SER A 282 9.04 -7.76 15.77
CA SER A 282 7.98 -7.23 14.92
C SER A 282 6.88 -6.56 15.75
N SER A 283 6.29 -5.48 15.22
CA SER A 283 5.19 -4.76 15.88
C SER A 283 3.93 -5.61 16.10
N VAL A 284 3.85 -6.78 15.46
CA VAL A 284 2.79 -7.77 15.65
C VAL A 284 2.62 -8.15 17.13
N ARG A 285 3.71 -8.25 17.90
CA ARG A 285 3.66 -8.67 19.31
C ARG A 285 2.89 -7.70 20.20
N PHE A 286 2.85 -6.43 19.82
CA PHE A 286 2.09 -5.41 20.53
C PHE A 286 0.59 -5.53 20.28
N LEU A 287 0.14 -6.36 19.34
CA LEU A 287 -1.27 -6.60 19.06
C LEU A 287 -1.79 -7.92 19.66
N ILE A 288 -0.94 -8.66 20.39
CA ILE A 288 -1.35 -9.84 21.15
C ILE A 288 -2.38 -9.42 22.20
N GLY A 289 -3.48 -10.17 22.31
CA GLY A 289 -4.60 -9.91 23.21
C GLY A 289 -5.67 -8.96 22.67
N VAL A 290 -5.49 -8.35 21.48
CA VAL A 290 -6.59 -7.64 20.81
C VAL A 290 -7.60 -8.62 20.23
N VAL A 291 -7.12 -9.76 19.74
CA VAL A 291 -7.93 -10.91 19.33
C VAL A 291 -7.68 -12.02 20.34
N SER A 292 -8.73 -12.52 21.00
CA SER A 292 -8.64 -13.55 22.03
C SER A 292 -8.27 -14.92 21.45
N ASP A 293 -7.72 -15.80 22.27
CA ASP A 293 -7.38 -17.16 21.84
C ASP A 293 -8.63 -17.94 21.38
N GLU A 294 -9.80 -17.69 21.96
CA GLU A 294 -11.08 -18.24 21.49
C GLU A 294 -11.40 -17.79 20.07
N GLN A 295 -11.22 -16.50 19.75
CA GLN A 295 -11.46 -15.96 18.40
C GLN A 295 -10.46 -16.54 17.37
N ILE A 296 -9.25 -16.86 17.83
CA ILE A 296 -8.19 -17.50 17.03
C ILE A 296 -8.47 -19.00 16.83
N ASN A 297 -9.03 -19.67 17.84
CA ASN A 297 -9.22 -21.13 17.89
C ASN A 297 -10.61 -21.63 17.49
N GLN A 298 -11.61 -20.77 17.30
CA GLN A 298 -12.93 -21.10 16.71
C GLN A 298 -12.86 -21.55 15.21
N VAL A 299 -11.70 -21.97 14.73
CA VAL A 299 -11.47 -22.58 13.43
C VAL A 299 -11.88 -24.07 13.52
N GLU A 300 -13.19 -24.29 13.58
CA GLU A 300 -13.95 -25.55 13.66
C GLU A 300 -13.77 -26.45 14.91
N GLY A 301 -14.84 -26.55 15.70
CA GLY A 301 -15.55 -27.82 15.96
C GLY A 301 -14.88 -28.95 16.74
N ASN A 302 -13.65 -28.81 17.25
CA ASN A 302 -13.09 -29.76 18.21
C ASN A 302 -12.69 -29.04 19.49
N GLU A 303 -13.29 -29.46 20.59
CA GLU A 303 -12.88 -29.10 21.94
C GLU A 303 -11.37 -29.34 22.10
N VAL A 304 -10.64 -28.26 22.33
CA VAL A 304 -9.31 -28.34 22.95
C VAL A 304 -9.47 -27.74 24.33
N THR A 305 -9.87 -28.60 25.28
CA THR A 305 -9.66 -28.36 26.70
C THR A 305 -8.17 -28.46 26.98
N GLU A 306 -7.45 -27.36 26.83
CA GLU A 306 -6.23 -27.12 27.59
C GLU A 306 -6.03 -25.60 27.66
N ALA A 307 -6.37 -25.04 28.83
CA ALA A 307 -6.17 -23.64 29.14
C ALA A 307 -4.66 -23.35 29.10
N ILE A 308 -4.21 -22.62 28.08
CA ILE A 308 -2.87 -22.04 28.07
C ILE A 308 -2.89 -20.87 29.05
N ALA A 309 -2.04 -20.96 30.08
CA ALA A 309 -1.93 -19.93 31.11
C ALA A 309 -1.62 -18.55 30.49
N PRO A 310 -2.22 -17.46 30.98
CA PRO A 310 -1.96 -16.12 30.47
C PRO A 310 -0.48 -15.78 30.68
N ILE A 311 0.25 -15.61 29.57
CA ILE A 311 1.63 -15.12 29.59
C ILE A 311 1.60 -13.68 30.10
N THR A 312 2.11 -13.48 31.31
CA THR A 312 2.31 -12.16 31.90
C THR A 312 3.40 -11.46 31.10
N VAL A 313 3.04 -10.41 30.36
CA VAL A 313 4.02 -9.52 29.75
C VAL A 313 4.58 -8.65 30.87
N GLU A 314 5.80 -8.95 31.33
CA GLU A 314 6.58 -7.97 32.09
C GLU A 314 6.76 -6.74 31.20
N VAL A 315 6.01 -5.68 31.50
CA VAL A 315 6.25 -4.35 30.98
C VAL A 315 7.62 -3.94 31.51
N LEU A 316 8.66 -4.05 30.69
CA LEU A 316 9.95 -3.45 31.01
C LEU A 316 9.70 -1.98 31.35
N PRO A 317 10.10 -1.51 32.55
CA PRO A 317 9.82 -0.16 32.97
C PRO A 317 10.42 0.80 31.95
N SER A 318 9.58 1.70 31.44
CA SER A 318 10.00 2.77 30.54
C SER A 318 11.11 3.57 31.22
N SER A 319 12.35 3.42 30.75
CA SER A 319 13.39 4.38 31.12
C SER A 319 12.94 5.76 30.68
N PRO A 320 12.89 6.77 31.57
CA PRO A 320 12.47 8.10 31.19
C PRO A 320 13.44 8.66 30.15
N ILE A 321 12.89 9.04 28.99
CA ILE A 321 13.58 9.80 27.97
C ILE A 321 14.11 11.07 28.64
N PRO A 322 15.42 11.39 28.59
CA PRO A 322 15.92 12.64 29.15
C PRO A 322 15.24 13.81 28.44
N LYS A 323 14.52 14.64 29.19
CA LYS A 323 14.11 15.97 28.72
C LYS A 323 15.38 16.80 28.49
N LEU A 324 15.88 16.82 27.27
CA LEU A 324 16.79 17.87 26.82
C LEU A 324 16.08 18.67 25.74
N LEU A 325 15.48 19.79 26.15
CA LEU A 325 15.28 21.00 25.36
C LEU A 325 14.51 22.00 26.23
N GLU A 326 15.21 22.60 27.20
CA GLU A 326 14.86 23.91 27.75
C GLU A 326 16.14 24.49 28.37
N SER A 327 16.43 25.75 28.02
CA SER A 327 17.63 26.55 28.32
C SER A 327 18.92 26.18 27.55
N ARG A 328 19.16 26.91 26.45
CA ARG A 328 20.52 27.32 26.08
C ARG A 328 20.48 28.78 25.64
N SER A 329 21.31 29.57 26.30
CA SER A 329 21.59 30.99 26.12
C SER A 329 22.32 31.27 24.80
N ASP A 330 22.20 32.51 24.32
CA ASP A 330 22.75 33.08 23.08
C ASP A 330 24.30 33.15 22.98
N GLN A 331 25.04 32.14 23.46
CA GLN A 331 26.51 32.10 23.37
C GLN A 331 27.09 30.88 22.63
N ASP A 332 26.27 29.93 22.17
CA ASP A 332 26.77 28.75 21.42
C ASP A 332 26.78 28.93 19.89
N ILE A 333 26.38 30.11 19.37
CA ILE A 333 26.40 30.43 17.92
C ILE A 333 27.70 31.17 17.57
N GLU A 334 28.85 30.54 17.78
CA GLU A 334 30.12 31.06 17.21
C GLU A 334 31.10 29.96 16.76
N PHE A 335 30.78 28.68 16.97
CA PHE A 335 31.66 27.56 16.60
C PHE A 335 31.34 26.84 15.27
N LEU A 336 30.38 27.34 14.48
CA LEU A 336 29.98 26.72 13.20
C LEU A 336 30.41 27.50 11.93
N ASN A 337 31.23 28.56 12.07
CA ASN A 337 31.64 29.41 10.94
C ASN A 337 33.14 29.42 10.61
N GLN A 338 33.94 28.48 11.10
CA GLN A 338 35.32 28.30 10.65
C GLN A 338 35.57 26.85 10.24
N GLY A 339 35.89 26.64 8.96
CA GLY A 339 36.34 25.33 8.48
C GLY A 339 36.04 24.96 7.01
N MET A 340 35.92 25.91 6.08
CA MET A 340 36.25 25.62 4.68
C MET A 340 37.73 25.88 4.47
N SER A 341 38.51 24.82 4.27
CA SER A 341 39.77 24.88 3.51
C SER A 341 39.98 23.56 2.78
N PHE A 342 40.12 23.68 1.47
CA PHE A 342 40.54 22.65 0.52
C PHE A 342 41.90 22.04 0.90
N SER A 343 42.15 20.78 0.48
CA SER A 343 43.33 20.42 -0.33
C SER A 343 43.24 18.98 -0.87
N LEU A 344 43.35 18.92 -2.21
CA LEU A 344 43.75 17.85 -3.14
C LEU A 344 42.98 16.52 -3.18
#